data_AF-A0A9E5EA38-F1
#
_entry.id   AF-A0A9E5EA38-F1
#
_cell.length_a   1.000
_cell.length_b   1.000
_cell.length_c   1.000
_cell.angle_alpha   90.00
_cell.angle_beta   90.00
_cell.angle_gamma   90.00
#
_symmetry.space_group_name_H-M   'P 1'
#
loop_
_entity.id
_entity.type
_entity.pdbx_description
1 polymer ?
#
loop_
_entity_poly.entity_id
_entity_poly.type
_entity_poly.pdbx_seq_one_letter_code
_entity_poly.pdbx_strand_id
1 'polypeptide(L)'
;MIVYLHGFRSSPNSSKAQLTKDAIASLVEKGKSIHWYCPQLPPSPGEAIAMVKANIAAVNPKRISFIGSSLGGFYATHLAEQFPSARAVLLNPAVRAAR
;
A
#
# COMPACT_ATOMS: atom_id res chain seq x y z
N MET A 1 7.48 3.53 -6.95
CA MET A 1 6.51 2.44 -6.75
C MET A 1 5.51 2.88 -5.71
N ILE A 2 4.23 2.71 -6.00
CA ILE A 2 3.15 2.94 -5.05
C ILE A 2 2.61 1.58 -4.63
N VAL A 3 2.58 1.35 -3.31
CA VAL A 3 2.07 0.14 -2.68
C VAL A 3 0.75 0.48 -2.00
N TYR A 4 -0.36 -0.03 -2.52
CA TYR A 4 -1.69 0.18 -1.94
C TYR A 4 -2.11 -1.03 -1.08
N LEU A 5 -2.48 -0.75 0.16
CA LEU A 5 -2.85 -1.73 1.18
C LEU A 5 -4.34 -1.54 1.51
N HIS A 6 -5.17 -2.51 1.12
CA HIS A 6 -6.60 -2.47 1.38
C HIS A 6 -6.93 -2.86 2.83
N GLY A 7 -8.15 -2.55 3.26
CA GLY A 7 -8.65 -2.86 4.60
C GLY A 7 -9.05 -4.33 4.79
N PHE A 8 -9.53 -4.65 6.00
CA PHE A 8 -10.04 -5.98 6.36
C PHE A 8 -11.17 -6.43 5.44
N ARG A 9 -11.17 -7.70 5.03
CA ARG A 9 -12.15 -8.30 4.09
C ARG A 9 -12.39 -7.49 2.81
N SER A 10 -11.39 -6.70 2.42
CA SER A 10 -11.40 -5.94 1.18
C SER A 10 -10.49 -6.61 0.15
N SER A 11 -10.33 -5.95 -1.00
CA SER A 11 -9.57 -6.48 -2.12
C SER A 11 -9.02 -5.36 -3.00
N PRO A 12 -8.15 -5.69 -3.97
CA PRO A 12 -7.73 -4.77 -5.02
C PRO A 12 -8.90 -4.19 -5.83
N ASN A 13 -10.08 -4.82 -5.80
CA ASN A 13 -11.27 -4.39 -6.53
C ASN A 13 -12.17 -3.43 -5.72
N SER A 14 -11.77 -3.03 -4.51
CA SER A 14 -12.52 -2.02 -3.77
C SER A 14 -12.56 -0.69 -4.52
N SER A 15 -13.64 0.09 -4.37
CA SER A 15 -13.82 1.36 -5.09
C SER A 15 -12.64 2.32 -4.88
N LYS A 16 -12.09 2.39 -3.67
CA LYS A 16 -10.91 3.24 -3.38
C LYS A 16 -9.66 2.76 -4.10
N ALA A 17 -9.43 1.45 -4.17
CA ALA A 17 -8.29 0.89 -4.88
C ALA A 17 -8.40 1.12 -6.39
N GLN A 18 -9.58 0.92 -6.99
CA GLN A 18 -9.81 1.17 -8.42
C GLN A 18 -9.68 2.66 -8.75
N LEU A 19 -10.33 3.55 -8.01
CA LEU A 19 -10.18 5.01 -8.22
C LEU A 19 -8.72 5.47 -8.12
N THR A 20 -7.96 4.92 -7.15
CA THR A 20 -6.52 5.24 -7.02
C THR A 20 -5.71 4.68 -8.18
N LYS A 21 -6.01 3.46 -8.63
CA LYS A 21 -5.37 2.83 -9.78
C LYS A 21 -5.60 3.65 -11.06
N ASP A 22 -6.82 4.10 -11.30
CA ASP A 22 -7.17 4.89 -12.49
C ASP A 22 -6.47 6.25 -12.49
N ALA A 23 -6.40 6.90 -11.33
CA ALA A 23 -5.64 8.15 -11.18
C ALA A 23 -4.14 7.93 -11.47
N ILE A 24 -3.56 6.82 -11.02
CA ILE A 24 -2.16 6.48 -11.29
C ILE A 24 -1.96 6.14 -12.77
N ALA A 25 -2.88 5.41 -13.39
CA ALA A 25 -2.83 5.10 -14.82
C ALA A 25 -2.80 6.40 -15.65
N SER A 26 -3.66 7.37 -15.34
CA SER A 26 -3.65 8.68 -16.01
C SER A 26 -2.32 9.43 -15.84
N LEU A 27 -1.64 9.29 -14.70
CA LEU A 27 -0.30 9.87 -14.51
C LEU A 27 0.76 9.14 -15.34
N VAL A 28 0.66 7.81 -15.45
CA VAL A 28 1.57 7.00 -16.28
C VAL A 28 1.43 7.35 -17.76
N GLU A 29 0.19 7.53 -18.25
CA GLU A 29 -0.09 8.02 -19.61
C GLU A 29 0.52 9.40 -19.89
N LYS A 30 0.61 10.25 -18.86
CA LYS A 30 1.29 11.56 -18.91
C LYS A 30 2.82 11.46 -18.75
N GLY A 31 3.39 10.26 -18.90
CA GLY A 31 4.83 10.02 -18.87
C GLY A 31 5.45 9.88 -17.48
N LYS A 32 4.66 9.75 -16.41
CA LYS A 32 5.20 9.50 -15.07
C LYS A 32 5.59 8.02 -14.93
N SER A 33 6.85 7.76 -14.56
CA SER A 33 7.32 6.39 -14.26
C SER A 33 6.86 5.96 -12.85
N ILE A 34 5.64 5.42 -12.78
CA ILE A 34 5.02 4.93 -11.54
C ILE A 34 4.68 3.45 -11.70
N HIS A 35 5.29 2.61 -10.85
CA HIS A 35 4.89 1.22 -10.70
C HIS A 35 3.78 1.11 -9.65
N TRP A 36 2.61 0.56 -10.02
CA TRP A 36 1.46 0.33 -9.14
C TRP A 36 1.45 -1.09 -8.62
N TYR A 37 1.36 -1.25 -7.29
CA TYR A 37 1.26 -2.55 -6.63
C TYR A 37 0.13 -2.54 -5.62
N CYS A 38 -0.91 -3.33 -5.90
CA CYS A 38 -2.09 -3.49 -5.05
C CYS A 38 -2.48 -4.98 -5.06
N PRO A 39 -1.77 -5.83 -4.31
CA PRO A 39 -2.05 -7.26 -4.26
C PRO A 39 -3.31 -7.54 -3.43
N GLN A 40 -3.89 -8.72 -3.61
CA GLN A 40 -4.79 -9.27 -2.62
C GLN A 40 -3.97 -9.62 -1.37
N LEU A 41 -4.26 -8.97 -0.25
CA LEU A 41 -3.61 -9.26 1.02
C LEU A 41 -4.22 -10.52 1.66
N PRO A 42 -3.40 -11.41 2.23
CA PRO A 42 -3.88 -12.53 3.03
C PRO A 42 -4.51 -12.00 4.34
N PRO A 43 -5.38 -12.79 4.98
CA PRO A 43 -6.04 -12.38 6.22
C PRO A 43 -5.07 -12.22 7.39
N SER A 44 -3.96 -12.96 7.41
CA SER A 44 -2.92 -12.87 8.44
C SER A 44 -2.12 -11.58 8.29
N PRO A 45 -2.06 -10.70 9.32
CA PRO A 45 -1.26 -9.49 9.28
C PRO A 45 0.23 -9.76 9.00
N GLY A 46 0.79 -10.80 9.64
CA GLY A 46 2.20 -11.17 9.47
C GLY A 46 2.52 -11.60 8.04
N GLU A 47 1.65 -12.42 7.43
CA GLU A 47 1.81 -12.85 6.04
C GLU A 47 1.63 -11.68 5.06
N ALA A 48 0.68 -10.78 5.32
CA ALA A 48 0.46 -9.60 4.49
C ALA A 48 1.69 -8.68 4.49
N ILE A 49 2.26 -8.42 5.66
CA ILE A 49 3.48 -7.63 5.81
C ILE A 49 4.67 -8.34 5.13
N ALA A 50 4.84 -9.64 5.35
CA ALA A 50 5.92 -10.42 4.75
C ALA A 50 5.85 -10.41 3.21
N MET A 51 4.66 -10.62 2.65
CA MET A 51 4.40 -10.56 1.20
C MET A 51 4.81 -9.20 0.63
N VAL A 52 4.39 -8.10 1.28
CA VAL A 52 4.74 -6.74 0.82
C VAL A 52 6.24 -6.50 0.93
N LYS A 53 6.88 -6.89 2.04
CA LYS A 53 8.34 -6.73 2.24
C LYS A 53 9.15 -7.50 1.19
N ALA A 54 8.74 -8.73 0.87
CA ALA A 54 9.40 -9.54 -0.16
C ALA A 54 9.35 -8.86 -1.53
N ASN A 55 8.19 -8.30 -1.90
CA ASN A 55 8.02 -7.64 -3.19
C ASN A 55 8.81 -6.32 -3.33
N ILE A 56 9.05 -5.60 -2.21
CA ILE A 56 9.77 -4.33 -2.23
C ILE A 56 11.26 -4.45 -1.85
N ALA A 57 11.77 -5.66 -1.57
CA ALA A 57 13.11 -5.86 -1.04
C ALA A 57 14.24 -5.27 -1.91
N ALA A 58 14.10 -5.34 -3.23
CA ALA A 58 15.07 -4.80 -4.19
C ALA A 58 14.77 -3.34 -4.61
N VAL A 59 13.70 -2.74 -4.10
CA VAL A 59 13.29 -1.38 -4.48
C VAL A 59 13.97 -0.38 -3.56
N ASN A 60 14.61 0.65 -4.15
CA ASN A 60 15.17 1.76 -3.38
C ASN A 60 14.06 2.38 -2.50
N PRO A 61 14.19 2.39 -1.15
CA PRO A 61 13.15 2.89 -0.24
C PRO A 61 12.70 4.33 -0.51
N LYS A 62 13.59 5.19 -1.01
CA LYS A 62 13.25 6.59 -1.39
C LYS A 62 12.25 6.68 -2.55
N ARG A 63 12.09 5.58 -3.30
CA ARG A 63 11.15 5.46 -4.42
C ARG A 63 9.88 4.68 -4.04
N ILE A 64 9.67 4.36 -2.77
CA ILE A 64 8.47 3.68 -2.27
C ILE A 64 7.53 4.71 -1.64
N SER A 65 6.25 4.60 -1.99
CA SER A 65 5.15 5.27 -1.31
C SER A 65 4.09 4.25 -0.93
N PHE A 66 3.75 4.16 0.35
CA PHE A 66 2.64 3.34 0.84
C PHE A 66 1.34 4.17 0.85
N ILE A 67 0.25 3.54 0.44
CA ILE A 67 -1.11 4.07 0.61
C ILE A 67 -1.89 3.01 1.37
N GLY A 68 -2.45 3.35 2.52
CA GLY A 68 -3.19 2.39 3.34
C GLY A 68 -4.58 2.91 3.71
N SER A 69 -5.61 2.09 3.55
CA SER A 69 -6.98 2.45 3.94
C SER A 69 -7.54 1.53 5.02
N SER A 70 -8.18 2.10 6.06
CA SER A 70 -8.69 1.35 7.23
C SER A 70 -7.58 0.49 7.85
N LEU A 71 -7.75 -0.85 7.95
CA LEU A 71 -6.69 -1.76 8.41
C LEU A 71 -5.41 -1.67 7.57
N GLY A 72 -5.51 -1.44 6.26
CA GLY A 72 -4.34 -1.23 5.42
C GLY A 72 -3.55 0.03 5.80
N GLY A 73 -4.19 1.00 6.45
CA GLY A 73 -3.54 2.16 7.07
C GLY A 73 -2.60 1.76 8.20
N PHE A 74 -3.01 0.80 9.04
CA PHE A 74 -2.14 0.23 10.08
C PHE A 74 -0.88 -0.41 9.46
N TYR A 75 -1.06 -1.21 8.41
CA TYR A 75 0.06 -1.83 7.68
C TYR A 75 0.97 -0.79 7.02
N ALA A 76 0.40 0.25 6.41
CA ALA A 76 1.16 1.34 5.80
C ALA A 76 2.02 2.08 6.83
N THR A 77 1.46 2.38 8.01
CA THR A 77 2.21 3.00 9.12
C THR A 77 3.35 2.09 9.58
N HIS A 78 3.06 0.82 9.86
CA HIS A 78 4.07 -0.15 10.29
C HIS A 78 5.22 -0.26 9.28
N LEU A 79 4.92 -0.37 7.98
CA LEU A 79 5.94 -0.44 6.93
C LEU A 79 6.73 0.88 6.83
N ALA A 80 6.08 2.04 6.92
CA ALA A 80 6.78 3.32 6.85
C ALA A 80 7.79 3.51 7.99
N GLU A 81 7.50 3.01 9.20
CA GLU A 81 8.45 3.02 10.31
C GLU A 81 9.68 2.13 10.05
N GLN A 82 9.49 1.01 9.34
CA GLN A 82 10.56 0.10 8.96
C GLN A 82 11.38 0.60 7.75
N PHE A 83 10.81 1.50 6.94
CA PHE A 83 11.45 2.09 5.76
C PHE A 83 11.40 3.64 5.86
N PRO A 84 12.24 4.27 6.70
CA PRO A 84 12.10 5.71 7.04
C PRO A 84 12.23 6.68 5.84
N SER A 85 12.80 6.23 4.73
CA SER A 85 12.92 7.00 3.48
C SER A 85 11.68 6.90 2.57
N ALA A 86 10.76 5.97 2.86
CA ALA A 86 9.51 5.82 2.13
C ALA A 86 8.49 6.86 2.60
N ARG A 87 7.55 7.22 1.73
CA ARG A 87 6.41 8.07 2.09
C ARG A 87 5.18 7.22 2.41
N ALA A 88 4.26 7.74 3.21
CA ALA A 88 2.99 7.08 3.51
C ALA A 88 1.81 8.06 3.41
N VAL A 89 0.70 7.57 2.86
CA VAL A 89 -0.59 8.26 2.84
C VAL A 89 -1.62 7.36 3.51
N LEU A 90 -2.33 7.88 4.50
CA LEU A 90 -3.26 7.11 5.33
C LEU A 90 -4.70 7.58 5.08
N LEU A 91 -5.55 6.67 4.62
CA LEU A 91 -6.96 6.94 4.29
C LEU A 91 -7.87 6.37 5.38
N ASN A 92 -8.25 7.20 6.35
CA ASN A 92 -9.02 6.81 7.54
C ASN A 92 -8.42 5.55 8.22
N PRO A 93 -7.17 5.62 8.71
CA PRO A 93 -6.45 4.45 9.19
C PRO A 93 -7.04 3.91 10.50
N ALA A 94 -6.96 2.58 10.68
CA ALA A 94 -7.08 1.98 12.00
C ALA A 94 -5.79 2.24 12.79
N VAL A 95 -5.86 3.02 13.87
CA VAL A 95 -4.69 3.31 14.73
C VAL A 95 -4.47 2.19 15.76
N ARG A 96 -5.57 1.63 16.27
CA ARG A 96 -5.57 0.44 17.13
C ARG A 96 -6.36 -0.66 16.43
N ALA A 97 -5.67 -1.54 15.71
CA ALA A 97 -6.29 -2.74 15.18
C ALA A 97 -6.48 -3.74 16.34
N ALA A 98 -7.72 -4.20 16.54
CA ALA A 98 -7.99 -5.26 17.50
C ALA A 98 -7.17 -6.51 17.10
N ARG A 99 -6.57 -7.16 18.11
CA ARG A 99 -5.72 -8.34 17.96
C ARG A 99 -6.47 -9.50 17.31
#